data_AF-A0A0Q6FB75-F1
#
_entry.id   AF-A0A0Q6FB75-F1
#
_cell.length_a   1.000
_cell.length_b   1.000
_cell.length_c   1.000
_cell.angle_alpha   90.00
_cell.angle_beta   90.00
_cell.angle_gamma   90.00
#
_symmetry.space_group_name_H-M   'P 1'
#
loop_
_entity.id
_entity.type
_entity.pdbx_description
1 polymer ?
#
loop_
_entity_poly.entity_id
_entity_poly.type
_entity_poly.pdbx_seq_one_letter_code
_entity_poly.pdbx_strand_id
1 'polypeptide(L)'
;MANQDDSFIREVNEELRSEQVKAVWTRFGSIIIGIAILIVLGTIGKVGYEYWHETSASKSGDEFLAALTLSRENKTDEAIAALTALEKDGYGAYPVLAKMRAATLQAQKGDVAGAVQVFSDISKDGSLPQAMRDAARIRAAYLLVDTGTYEQVSAEVELLAVPANGLRHSAREVLGLSAYKAGDMAKAKTWFQQIADDQETPRNLANRAQMLLDLITASGKAA
;
A
#
# COMPACT_ATOMS: atom_id res chain seq x y z
N MET A 1 -16.06 -61.63 37.34
CA MET A 1 -14.65 -61.44 37.76
C MET A 1 -13.98 -60.49 36.79
N ALA A 2 -14.10 -59.20 37.10
CA ALA A 2 -13.50 -57.99 36.52
C ALA A 2 -14.34 -56.86 37.14
N ASN A 3 -13.76 -55.73 37.54
CA ASN A 3 -14.41 -54.56 38.19
C ASN A 3 -14.36 -54.47 39.75
N GLN A 4 -13.29 -54.92 40.42
CA GLN A 4 -13.00 -54.45 41.79
C GLN A 4 -11.54 -54.00 41.93
N ASP A 5 -10.60 -54.71 41.31
CA ASP A 5 -9.18 -54.33 41.33
C ASP A 5 -8.89 -53.04 40.54
N ASP A 6 -9.64 -52.76 39.47
CA ASP A 6 -9.53 -51.52 38.68
C ASP A 6 -10.01 -50.27 39.43
N SER A 7 -10.89 -50.42 40.43
CA SER A 7 -11.40 -49.29 41.24
C SER A 7 -10.39 -48.90 42.32
N PHE A 8 -9.80 -49.88 42.99
CA PHE A 8 -8.86 -49.64 44.09
C PHE A 8 -7.49 -49.13 43.60
N ILE A 9 -7.00 -49.62 42.46
CA ILE A 9 -5.75 -49.14 41.84
C ILE A 9 -5.90 -47.74 41.23
N ARG A 10 -7.12 -47.35 40.84
CA ARG A 10 -7.42 -45.99 40.37
C ARG A 10 -7.49 -45.01 41.54
N GLU A 11 -8.16 -45.39 42.63
CA GLU A 11 -8.34 -44.58 43.85
C GLU A 11 -7.00 -44.28 44.56
N VAL A 12 -6.08 -45.26 44.65
CA VAL A 12 -4.75 -45.07 45.25
C VAL A 12 -3.80 -44.26 44.35
N ASN A 13 -3.91 -44.36 43.03
CA ASN A 13 -3.18 -43.47 42.11
C ASN A 13 -3.76 -42.04 42.08
N GLU A 14 -5.05 -41.89 42.40
CA GLU A 14 -5.73 -40.60 42.50
C GLU A 14 -5.22 -39.80 43.71
N GLU A 15 -5.06 -40.44 44.87
CA GLU A 15 -4.60 -39.80 46.10
C GLU A 15 -3.15 -39.31 45.98
N LEU A 16 -2.24 -40.12 45.44
CA LEU A 16 -0.82 -39.74 45.24
C LEU A 16 -0.64 -38.64 44.19
N ARG A 17 -1.45 -38.62 43.12
CA ARG A 17 -1.50 -37.49 42.18
C ARG A 17 -2.02 -36.23 42.85
N SER A 18 -3.03 -36.34 43.69
CA SER A 18 -3.63 -35.19 44.38
C SER A 18 -2.64 -34.50 45.33
N GLU A 19 -1.81 -35.27 46.04
CA GLU A 19 -0.80 -34.74 46.96
C GLU A 19 0.36 -34.06 46.23
N GLN A 20 0.82 -34.64 45.12
CA GLN A 20 1.87 -34.04 44.29
C GLN A 20 1.40 -32.73 43.64
N VAL A 21 0.16 -32.69 43.14
CA VAL A 21 -0.46 -31.47 42.60
C VAL A 21 -0.66 -30.44 43.71
N LYS A 22 -1.08 -30.84 44.92
CA LYS A 22 -1.18 -29.96 46.09
C LYS A 22 0.19 -29.40 46.50
N ALA A 23 1.25 -30.20 46.52
CA ALA A 23 2.59 -29.76 46.91
C ALA A 23 3.19 -28.75 45.91
N VAL A 24 2.95 -28.95 44.62
CA VAL A 24 3.33 -27.98 43.58
C VAL A 24 2.49 -26.70 43.71
N TRP A 25 1.19 -26.82 44.00
CA TRP A 25 0.30 -25.66 44.17
C TRP A 25 0.63 -24.84 45.42
N THR A 26 0.96 -25.46 46.54
CA THR A 26 1.34 -24.73 47.77
C THR A 26 2.68 -24.03 47.64
N ARG A 27 3.63 -24.59 46.86
CA ARG A 27 4.97 -24.01 46.67
C ARG A 27 5.06 -23.00 45.53
N PHE A 28 4.36 -23.25 44.42
CA PHE A 28 4.44 -22.44 43.20
C PHE A 28 3.12 -21.74 42.83
N GLY A 29 2.03 -21.96 43.56
CA GLY A 29 0.71 -21.39 43.26
C GLY A 29 0.73 -19.87 43.13
N SER A 30 1.43 -19.17 44.01
CA SER A 30 1.59 -17.71 43.92
C SER A 30 2.34 -17.26 42.65
N ILE A 31 3.34 -18.03 42.20
CA ILE A 31 4.10 -17.77 40.98
C ILE A 31 3.24 -18.07 39.74
N ILE A 32 2.52 -19.18 39.75
CA ILE A 32 1.60 -19.58 38.67
C ILE A 32 0.48 -18.54 38.51
N ILE A 33 -0.10 -18.08 39.61
CA ILE A 33 -1.11 -17.01 39.62
C ILE A 33 -0.50 -15.70 39.10
N GLY A 34 0.71 -15.34 39.53
CA GLY A 34 1.41 -14.14 39.03
C GLY A 34 1.65 -14.18 37.52
N ILE A 35 2.07 -15.32 36.98
CA ILE A 35 2.26 -15.53 35.53
C ILE A 35 0.92 -15.46 34.80
N ALA A 36 -0.13 -16.10 35.33
CA ALA A 36 -1.47 -16.05 34.73
C ALA A 36 -2.02 -14.62 34.67
N ILE A 37 -1.84 -13.83 35.74
CA ILE A 37 -2.23 -12.42 35.77
C ILE A 37 -1.45 -11.61 34.72
N LEU A 38 -0.14 -11.82 34.60
CA LEU A 38 0.67 -11.15 33.58
C LEU A 38 0.20 -11.46 32.15
N ILE A 39 -0.13 -12.72 31.87
CA ILE A 39 -0.65 -13.13 30.55
C ILE A 39 -2.01 -12.45 30.27
N VAL A 40 -2.91 -12.42 31.26
CA VAL A 40 -4.21 -11.77 31.14
C VAL A 40 -4.04 -10.25 30.91
N LEU A 41 -3.19 -9.58 31.68
CA LEU A 41 -2.91 -8.14 31.50
C LEU A 41 -2.27 -7.84 30.15
N GLY A 42 -1.32 -8.66 29.70
CA GLY A 42 -0.72 -8.54 28.37
C GLY A 42 -1.74 -8.71 27.24
N THR A 43 -2.66 -9.65 27.41
CA THR A 43 -3.74 -9.89 26.45
C THR A 43 -4.74 -8.75 26.43
N ILE A 44 -5.14 -8.21 27.59
CA ILE A 44 -6.02 -7.03 27.69
C ILE A 44 -5.37 -5.81 27.04
N GLY A 45 -4.07 -5.59 27.26
CA GLY A 45 -3.31 -4.52 26.60
C GLY A 45 -3.29 -4.67 25.08
N LYS A 46 -3.04 -5.90 24.58
CA LYS A 46 -3.03 -6.21 23.15
C LYS A 46 -4.41 -6.00 22.51
N VAL A 47 -5.47 -6.52 23.13
CA VAL A 47 -6.85 -6.41 22.62
C VAL A 47 -7.34 -4.96 22.68
N GLY A 48 -7.02 -4.22 23.75
CA GLY A 48 -7.36 -2.78 23.85
C GLY A 48 -6.65 -1.94 22.80
N TYR A 49 -5.38 -2.24 22.53
CA TYR A 49 -4.62 -1.62 21.44
C TYR A 49 -5.20 -1.97 20.07
N GLU A 50 -5.49 -3.24 19.79
CA GLU A 50 -6.10 -3.70 18.54
C GLU A 50 -7.49 -3.08 18.32
N TYR A 51 -8.35 -3.02 19.35
CA TYR A 51 -9.67 -2.41 19.26
C TYR A 51 -9.61 -0.91 18.96
N TRP A 52 -8.68 -0.18 19.59
CA TRP A 52 -8.47 1.24 19.29
C TRP A 52 -7.91 1.47 17.89
N HIS A 53 -6.94 0.64 17.48
CA HIS A 53 -6.33 0.66 16.14
C HIS A 53 -7.36 0.40 15.05
N GLU A 54 -8.19 -0.64 15.21
CA GLU A 54 -9.20 -1.07 14.24
C GLU A 54 -10.37 -0.09 14.17
N THR A 55 -10.85 0.42 15.31
CA THR A 55 -11.91 1.45 15.35
C THR A 55 -11.45 2.76 14.71
N SER A 56 -10.20 3.17 14.94
CA SER A 56 -9.66 4.42 14.40
C SER A 56 -9.35 4.31 12.90
N ALA A 57 -8.78 3.19 12.45
CA ALA A 57 -8.59 2.91 11.02
C ALA A 57 -9.93 2.78 10.27
N SER A 58 -10.95 2.15 10.88
CA SER A 58 -12.29 2.07 10.31
C SER A 58 -12.90 3.47 10.12
N LYS A 59 -12.79 4.35 11.12
CA LYS A 59 -13.27 5.73 11.02
C LYS A 59 -12.58 6.51 9.89
N SER A 60 -11.25 6.44 9.81
CA SER A 60 -10.49 7.07 8.72
C SER A 60 -10.84 6.47 7.35
N GLY A 61 -11.15 5.18 7.30
CA GLY A 61 -11.65 4.50 6.10
C GLY A 61 -13.00 5.04 5.65
N ASP A 62 -13.96 5.17 6.56
CA ASP A 62 -15.28 5.71 6.28
C ASP A 62 -15.21 7.17 5.80
N GLU A 63 -14.39 8.00 6.46
CA GLU A 63 -14.14 9.39 6.07
C GLU A 63 -13.51 9.48 4.67
N PHE A 64 -12.54 8.59 4.37
CA PHE A 64 -11.94 8.52 3.03
C PHE A 64 -12.97 8.13 1.96
N LEU A 65 -13.78 7.11 2.22
CA LEU A 65 -14.83 6.65 1.29
C LEU A 65 -15.92 7.71 1.08
N ALA A 66 -16.28 8.45 2.13
CA ALA A 66 -17.21 9.58 2.03
C ALA A 66 -16.62 10.68 1.13
N ALA A 67 -15.34 11.03 1.31
CA ALA A 67 -14.69 12.01 0.45
C ALA A 67 -14.57 11.54 -1.01
N LEU A 68 -14.33 10.24 -1.25
CA LEU A 68 -14.37 9.68 -2.61
C LEU A 68 -15.77 9.77 -3.23
N THR A 69 -16.82 9.61 -2.43
CA THR A 69 -18.20 9.75 -2.89
C THR A 69 -18.52 11.18 -3.29
N LEU A 70 -18.13 12.17 -2.48
CA LEU A 70 -18.23 13.60 -2.84
C LEU A 70 -17.55 13.90 -4.18
N SER A 71 -16.35 13.34 -4.40
CA SER A 71 -15.64 13.49 -5.68
C SER A 71 -16.40 12.88 -6.87
N ARG A 72 -17.10 11.75 -6.70
CA ARG A 72 -17.93 11.14 -7.76
C ARG A 72 -19.19 11.94 -8.04
N GLU A 73 -19.72 12.65 -7.05
CA GLU A 73 -20.88 13.54 -7.16
C GLU A 73 -20.53 14.92 -7.74
N ASN A 74 -19.31 15.11 -8.27
CA ASN A 74 -18.78 16.40 -8.75
C ASN A 74 -18.66 17.49 -7.66
N LYS A 75 -18.69 17.12 -6.38
CA LYS A 75 -18.43 18.02 -5.25
C LYS A 75 -16.93 18.07 -4.92
N THR A 76 -16.14 18.46 -5.91
CA THR A 76 -14.67 18.36 -5.84
C THR A 76 -14.08 19.18 -4.69
N ASP A 77 -14.62 20.37 -4.40
CA ASP A 77 -14.11 21.22 -3.31
C ASP A 77 -14.41 20.65 -1.93
N GLU A 78 -15.61 20.12 -1.73
CA GLU A 78 -16.00 19.42 -0.50
C GLU A 78 -15.14 18.15 -0.30
N ALA A 79 -14.89 17.41 -1.38
CA ALA A 79 -14.01 16.24 -1.36
C ALA A 79 -12.58 16.61 -0.96
N ILE A 80 -12.00 17.67 -1.54
CA ILE A 80 -10.66 18.14 -1.19
C ILE A 80 -10.61 18.58 0.28
N ALA A 81 -11.62 19.31 0.77
CA ALA A 81 -11.70 19.72 2.17
C ALA A 81 -11.72 18.52 3.12
N ALA A 82 -12.55 17.52 2.83
CA ALA A 82 -12.64 16.28 3.62
C ALA A 82 -11.32 15.49 3.62
N LEU A 83 -10.66 15.38 2.46
CA LEU A 83 -9.35 14.72 2.35
C LEU A 83 -8.25 15.48 3.09
N THR A 84 -8.29 16.81 3.08
CA THR A 84 -7.31 17.66 3.79
C THR A 84 -7.48 17.56 5.31
N ALA A 85 -8.71 17.38 5.79
CA ALA A 85 -8.96 17.06 7.20
C ALA A 85 -8.38 15.68 7.55
N LEU A 86 -8.63 14.68 6.71
CA LEU A 86 -8.12 13.32 6.89
C LEU A 86 -6.58 13.23 6.79
N GLU A 87 -5.93 14.10 6.02
CA GLU A 87 -4.46 14.22 6.02
C GLU A 87 -3.91 14.58 7.40
N LYS A 88 -4.64 15.38 8.20
CA LYS A 88 -4.20 15.85 9.51
C LYS A 88 -4.59 14.90 10.63
N ASP A 89 -5.85 14.46 10.59
CA ASP A 89 -6.50 13.75 11.70
C ASP A 89 -6.62 12.24 11.45
N GLY A 90 -6.25 11.78 10.26
CA GLY A 90 -6.35 10.39 9.86
C GLY A 90 -5.37 9.47 10.56
N TYR A 91 -5.71 8.18 10.57
CA TYR A 91 -4.93 7.16 11.25
C TYR A 91 -4.24 6.20 10.26
N GLY A 92 -3.07 5.68 10.64
CA GLY A 92 -2.33 4.71 9.83
C GLY A 92 -1.93 5.25 8.45
N ALA A 93 -2.30 4.53 7.39
CA ALA A 93 -1.96 4.89 6.00
C ALA A 93 -2.89 5.97 5.39
N TYR A 94 -4.04 6.23 6.02
CA TYR A 94 -5.08 7.11 5.45
C TYR A 94 -4.63 8.56 5.26
N PRO A 95 -3.81 9.18 6.12
CA PRO A 95 -3.29 10.52 5.88
C PRO A 95 -2.60 10.68 4.52
N VAL A 96 -1.71 9.73 4.18
CA VAL A 96 -0.97 9.74 2.92
C VAL A 96 -1.88 9.45 1.74
N LEU A 97 -2.80 8.48 1.88
CA LEU A 97 -3.78 8.18 0.84
C LEU A 97 -4.70 9.39 0.57
N ALA A 98 -5.11 10.09 1.62
CA ALA A 98 -5.91 11.30 1.54
C ALA A 98 -5.16 12.41 0.81
N LYS A 99 -3.89 12.64 1.19
CA LYS A 99 -2.99 13.58 0.52
C LYS A 99 -2.81 13.28 -0.97
N MET A 100 -2.53 12.02 -1.33
CA MET A 100 -2.42 11.59 -2.73
C MET A 100 -3.72 11.80 -3.51
N ARG A 101 -4.87 11.53 -2.89
CA ARG A 101 -6.18 11.71 -3.53
C ARG A 101 -6.49 13.20 -3.70
N ALA A 102 -6.22 14.04 -2.70
CA ALA A 102 -6.40 15.48 -2.78
C ALA A 102 -5.56 16.08 -3.91
N ALA A 103 -4.28 15.69 -4.03
CA ALA A 103 -3.40 16.09 -5.12
C ALA A 103 -3.97 15.67 -6.49
N THR A 104 -4.55 14.47 -6.60
CA THR A 104 -5.22 14.03 -7.84
C THR A 104 -6.38 14.96 -8.21
N LEU A 105 -7.20 15.36 -7.24
CA LEU A 105 -8.33 16.28 -7.48
C LEU A 105 -7.86 17.69 -7.82
N GLN A 106 -6.79 18.17 -7.19
CA GLN A 106 -6.16 19.46 -7.51
C GLN A 106 -5.65 19.47 -8.96
N ALA A 107 -4.96 18.42 -9.40
CA ALA A 107 -4.55 18.27 -10.80
C ALA A 107 -5.75 18.30 -11.76
N GLN A 108 -6.86 17.62 -11.41
CA GLN A 108 -8.09 17.64 -12.22
C GLN A 108 -8.75 19.03 -12.27
N LYS A 109 -8.55 19.87 -11.25
CA LYS A 109 -8.96 21.28 -11.25
C LYS A 109 -7.99 22.21 -11.99
N GLY A 110 -6.89 21.69 -12.54
CA GLY A 110 -5.91 22.45 -13.29
C GLY A 110 -4.63 22.80 -12.51
N ASP A 111 -4.56 22.50 -11.21
CA ASP A 111 -3.33 22.69 -10.43
C ASP A 111 -2.40 21.47 -10.57
N VAL A 112 -1.89 21.27 -11.78
CA VAL A 112 -0.99 20.17 -12.09
C VAL A 112 0.36 20.35 -11.39
N ALA A 113 0.89 21.57 -11.36
CA ALA A 113 2.18 21.86 -10.74
C ALA A 113 2.16 21.60 -9.22
N GLY A 114 1.12 22.05 -8.51
CA GLY A 114 0.93 21.76 -7.09
C GLY A 114 0.80 20.26 -6.83
N ALA A 115 0.03 19.54 -7.65
CA ALA A 115 -0.11 18.10 -7.52
C ALA A 115 1.21 17.34 -7.74
N VAL A 116 2.01 17.72 -8.74
CA VAL A 116 3.34 17.15 -8.98
C VAL A 116 4.23 17.36 -7.75
N GLN A 117 4.24 18.55 -7.16
CA GLN A 117 5.01 18.83 -5.95
C GLN A 117 4.61 17.88 -4.81
N VAL A 118 3.30 17.74 -4.55
CA VAL A 118 2.80 16.85 -3.50
C VAL A 118 3.23 15.40 -3.74
N PHE A 119 3.11 14.88 -4.96
CA PHE A 119 3.55 13.52 -5.26
C PHE A 119 5.08 13.35 -5.16
N SER A 120 5.86 14.35 -5.57
CA SER A 120 7.32 14.32 -5.45
C SER A 120 7.77 14.39 -3.98
N ASP A 121 7.05 15.12 -3.12
CA ASP A 121 7.33 15.14 -1.68
C ASP A 121 7.07 13.75 -1.05
N ILE A 122 5.96 13.11 -1.40
CA ILE A 122 5.62 11.75 -0.95
C ILE A 122 6.67 10.74 -1.45
N SER A 123 7.17 10.89 -2.69
CA SER A 123 8.17 9.96 -3.25
C SER A 123 9.54 10.04 -2.58
N LYS A 124 9.84 11.17 -1.93
CA LYS A 124 11.10 11.46 -1.21
C LYS A 124 11.02 11.20 0.29
N ASP A 125 9.82 11.03 0.85
CA ASP A 125 9.64 10.75 2.27
C ASP A 125 10.06 9.32 2.62
N GLY A 126 11.27 9.18 3.15
CA GLY A 126 11.86 7.90 3.55
C GLY A 126 11.13 7.19 4.70
N SER A 127 10.22 7.86 5.41
CA SER A 127 9.40 7.25 6.46
C SER A 127 8.25 6.41 5.91
N LEU A 128 7.86 6.62 4.66
CA LEU A 128 6.74 5.94 4.04
C LEU A 128 7.14 4.59 3.43
N PRO A 129 6.23 3.59 3.39
CA PRO A 129 6.48 2.34 2.70
C PRO A 129 6.87 2.55 1.23
N GLN A 130 7.82 1.74 0.73
CA GLN A 130 8.33 1.88 -0.65
C GLN A 130 7.22 1.85 -1.70
N ALA A 131 6.21 0.99 -1.52
CA ALA A 131 5.08 0.91 -2.45
C ALA A 131 4.31 2.24 -2.59
N MET A 132 4.18 3.02 -1.52
CA MET A 132 3.53 4.34 -1.57
C MET A 132 4.40 5.36 -2.29
N ARG A 133 5.70 5.35 -2.01
CA ARG A 133 6.66 6.24 -2.68
C ARG A 133 6.71 5.96 -4.17
N ASP A 134 6.77 4.70 -4.57
CA ASP A 134 6.82 4.31 -5.98
C ASP A 134 5.50 4.63 -6.70
N ALA A 135 4.36 4.47 -6.04
CA ALA A 135 3.07 4.91 -6.57
C ALA A 135 3.03 6.44 -6.78
N ALA A 136 3.61 7.22 -5.85
CA ALA A 136 3.71 8.66 -5.98
C ALA A 136 4.65 9.08 -7.12
N ARG A 137 5.79 8.40 -7.32
CA ARG A 137 6.69 8.61 -8.48
C ARG A 137 5.95 8.44 -9.80
N ILE A 138 5.23 7.34 -9.95
CA ILE A 138 4.45 7.04 -11.15
C ILE A 138 3.39 8.14 -11.37
N ARG A 139 2.70 8.58 -10.30
CA ARG A 139 1.71 9.66 -10.42
C ARG A 139 2.31 11.01 -10.81
N ALA A 140 3.43 11.40 -10.21
CA ALA A 140 4.16 12.61 -10.61
C ALA A 140 4.58 12.53 -12.08
N ALA A 141 5.15 11.40 -12.51
CA ALA A 141 5.58 11.20 -13.88
C ALA A 141 4.45 11.31 -14.90
N TYR A 142 3.27 10.71 -14.65
CA TYR A 142 2.13 10.84 -15.58
C TYR A 142 1.64 12.29 -15.71
N LEU A 143 1.64 13.06 -14.61
CA LEU A 143 1.29 14.48 -14.65
C LEU A 143 2.33 15.31 -15.44
N LEU A 144 3.60 14.93 -15.33
CA LEU A 144 4.71 15.57 -16.03
C LEU A 144 4.75 15.25 -17.53
N VAL A 145 4.11 14.17 -18.03
CA VAL A 145 4.11 13.84 -19.47
C VAL A 145 3.61 15.00 -20.33
N ASP A 146 2.57 15.70 -19.88
CA ASP A 146 1.95 16.80 -20.63
C ASP A 146 2.48 18.19 -20.25
N THR A 147 3.17 18.32 -19.12
CA THR A 147 3.54 19.62 -18.54
C THR A 147 5.04 19.84 -18.32
N GLY A 148 5.82 18.76 -18.30
CA GLY A 148 7.25 18.77 -18.01
C GLY A 148 8.12 18.27 -19.16
N THR A 149 9.43 18.18 -18.89
CA THR A 149 10.41 17.63 -19.84
C THR A 149 10.59 16.12 -19.65
N TYR A 150 11.19 15.46 -20.65
CA TYR A 150 11.56 14.05 -20.53
C TYR A 150 12.45 13.79 -19.32
N GLU A 151 13.40 14.67 -19.05
CA GLU A 151 14.35 14.54 -17.93
C GLU A 151 13.62 14.59 -16.59
N GLN A 152 12.59 15.43 -16.45
CA GLN A 152 11.77 15.50 -15.24
C GLN A 152 10.95 14.22 -15.04
N VAL A 153 10.39 13.66 -16.12
CA VAL A 153 9.70 12.36 -16.06
C VAL A 153 10.68 11.24 -15.71
N SER A 154 11.84 11.21 -16.37
CA SER A 154 12.88 10.20 -16.16
C SER A 154 13.38 10.18 -14.72
N ALA A 155 13.63 11.36 -14.14
CA ALA A 155 14.07 11.50 -12.77
C ALA A 155 13.12 10.89 -11.74
N GLU A 156 11.81 10.85 -12.03
CA GLU A 156 10.83 10.24 -11.13
C GLU A 156 10.78 8.72 -11.25
N VAL A 157 10.83 8.15 -12.46
CA VAL A 157 10.44 6.74 -12.71
C VAL A 157 11.48 5.84 -13.37
N GLU A 158 12.61 6.35 -13.86
CA GLU A 158 13.58 5.53 -14.59
C GLU A 158 14.14 4.38 -13.73
N LEU A 159 14.37 4.64 -12.44
CA LEU A 159 14.78 3.61 -11.46
C LEU A 159 13.72 2.51 -11.26
N LEU A 160 12.46 2.76 -11.61
CA LEU A 160 11.37 1.79 -11.54
C LEU A 160 11.26 0.97 -12.83
N ALA A 161 11.88 1.36 -13.95
CA ALA A 161 11.78 0.67 -15.24
C ALA A 161 12.62 -0.62 -15.35
N VAL A 162 13.32 -0.99 -14.27
CA VAL A 162 14.18 -2.17 -14.20
C VAL A 162 13.36 -3.47 -14.13
N PRO A 163 13.86 -4.60 -14.67
CA PRO A 163 13.13 -5.88 -14.70
C PRO A 163 12.62 -6.37 -13.33
N ALA A 164 13.37 -6.10 -12.25
CA ALA A 164 13.04 -6.56 -10.90
C ALA A 164 11.88 -5.78 -10.24
N ASN A 165 11.46 -4.64 -10.78
CA ASN A 165 10.42 -3.81 -10.18
C ASN A 165 9.04 -4.16 -10.73
N GLY A 166 8.05 -4.36 -9.86
CA GLY A 166 6.68 -4.68 -10.26
C GLY A 166 5.95 -3.55 -11.01
N LEU A 167 6.43 -2.31 -10.90
CA LEU A 167 5.88 -1.12 -11.58
C LEU A 167 6.59 -0.81 -12.90
N ARG A 168 7.52 -1.66 -13.35
CA ARG A 168 8.35 -1.41 -14.54
C ARG A 168 7.56 -1.13 -15.79
N HIS A 169 6.43 -1.79 -16.00
CA HIS A 169 5.65 -1.60 -17.23
C HIS A 169 5.01 -0.22 -17.26
N SER A 170 4.51 0.28 -16.12
CA SER A 170 3.99 1.65 -15.99
C SER A 170 5.11 2.68 -16.12
N ALA A 171 6.28 2.42 -15.55
CA ALA A 171 7.44 3.29 -15.70
C ALA A 171 7.91 3.39 -17.16
N ARG A 172 8.06 2.26 -17.86
CA ARG A 172 8.40 2.23 -19.30
C ARG A 172 7.34 2.94 -20.13
N GLU A 173 6.07 2.78 -19.79
CA GLU A 173 4.98 3.46 -20.52
C GLU A 173 5.12 4.97 -20.41
N VAL A 174 5.26 5.51 -19.19
CA VAL A 174 5.29 6.95 -18.98
C VAL A 174 6.57 7.58 -19.57
N LEU A 175 7.70 6.86 -19.53
CA LEU A 175 8.94 7.23 -20.23
C LEU A 175 8.75 7.27 -21.74
N GLY A 176 8.11 6.25 -22.32
CA GLY A 176 7.79 6.19 -23.74
C GLY A 176 6.86 7.33 -24.19
N LEU A 177 5.80 7.60 -23.42
CA LEU A 177 4.87 8.70 -23.68
C LEU A 177 5.55 10.07 -23.62
N SER A 178 6.41 10.27 -22.62
CA SER A 178 7.17 11.52 -22.49
C SER A 178 8.16 11.71 -23.63
N ALA A 179 8.90 10.66 -24.03
CA ALA A 179 9.80 10.71 -25.18
C ALA A 179 9.05 11.00 -26.49
N TYR A 180 7.89 10.37 -26.67
CA TYR A 180 7.02 10.59 -27.83
C TYR A 180 6.56 12.05 -27.90
N LYS A 181 6.12 12.62 -26.76
CA LYS A 181 5.72 14.03 -26.65
C LYS A 181 6.88 15.00 -26.89
N ALA A 182 8.09 14.65 -26.46
CA ALA A 182 9.30 15.41 -26.71
C ALA A 182 9.80 15.33 -28.17
N GLY A 183 9.17 14.50 -29.02
CA GLY A 183 9.59 14.31 -30.42
C GLY A 183 10.72 13.30 -30.61
N ASP A 184 11.23 12.69 -29.53
CA ASP A 184 12.29 11.68 -29.57
C ASP A 184 11.69 10.29 -29.85
N MET A 185 11.35 10.08 -31.13
CA MET A 185 10.64 8.88 -31.58
C MET A 185 11.49 7.61 -31.45
N ALA A 186 12.81 7.72 -31.57
CA ALA A 186 13.74 6.60 -31.38
C ALA A 186 13.74 6.12 -29.92
N LYS A 187 13.80 7.05 -28.96
CA LYS A 187 13.69 6.73 -27.54
C LYS A 187 12.31 6.23 -27.16
N ALA A 188 11.25 6.85 -27.68
CA ALA A 188 9.88 6.40 -27.46
C ALA A 188 9.69 4.94 -27.94
N LYS A 189 10.16 4.63 -29.15
CA LYS A 189 10.17 3.28 -29.71
C LYS A 189 10.87 2.29 -28.78
N THR A 190 12.06 2.65 -28.28
CA THR A 190 12.83 1.79 -27.37
C THR A 190 12.02 1.42 -26.13
N TRP A 191 11.34 2.37 -25.50
CA TRP A 191 10.52 2.11 -24.32
C TRP A 191 9.28 1.25 -24.63
N PHE A 192 8.56 1.55 -25.70
CA PHE A 192 7.38 0.76 -26.08
C PHE A 192 7.75 -0.65 -26.54
N GLN A 193 8.90 -0.83 -27.19
CA GLN A 193 9.43 -2.15 -27.55
C GLN A 193 9.69 -3.00 -26.30
N GLN A 194 10.31 -2.44 -25.27
CA GLN A 194 10.52 -3.15 -23.99
C GLN A 194 9.21 -3.54 -23.28
N ILE A 195 8.10 -2.88 -23.58
CA ILE A 195 6.77 -3.27 -23.06
C ILE A 195 6.21 -4.42 -23.89
N ALA A 196 6.30 -4.33 -25.22
CA ALA A 196 5.79 -5.35 -26.14
C ALA A 196 6.55 -6.68 -26.04
N ASP A 197 7.87 -6.63 -25.81
CA ASP A 197 8.75 -7.80 -25.73
C ASP A 197 8.69 -8.50 -24.35
N ASP A 198 8.17 -7.83 -23.32
CA ASP A 198 8.08 -8.37 -21.95
C ASP A 198 6.81 -9.20 -21.78
N GLN A 199 6.97 -10.51 -21.60
CA GLN A 199 5.85 -11.47 -21.51
C GLN A 199 4.99 -11.31 -20.25
N GLU A 200 5.48 -10.62 -19.21
CA GLU A 200 4.69 -10.34 -18.01
C GLU A 200 3.85 -9.06 -18.15
N THR A 201 4.00 -8.32 -19.26
CA THR A 201 3.22 -7.11 -19.50
C THR A 201 1.72 -7.43 -19.55
N PRO A 202 0.88 -6.70 -18.80
CA PRO A 202 -0.58 -6.84 -18.89
C PRO A 202 -1.07 -6.58 -20.32
N ARG A 203 -1.96 -7.45 -20.83
CA ARG A 203 -2.42 -7.43 -22.24
C ARG A 203 -2.86 -6.05 -22.75
N ASN A 204 -3.63 -5.30 -21.94
CA ASN A 204 -4.11 -3.98 -22.32
C ASN A 204 -2.96 -2.98 -22.54
N LEU A 205 -1.89 -3.08 -21.74
CA LEU A 205 -0.72 -2.24 -21.86
C LEU A 205 0.14 -2.64 -23.07
N ALA A 206 0.33 -3.94 -23.30
CA ALA A 206 1.03 -4.44 -24.49
C ALA A 206 0.33 -3.98 -25.78
N ASN A 207 -1.00 -4.08 -25.85
CA ASN A 207 -1.79 -3.62 -27.00
C ASN A 207 -1.62 -2.12 -27.25
N ARG A 208 -1.60 -1.30 -26.18
CA ARG A 208 -1.42 0.15 -26.30
C ARG A 208 0.00 0.52 -26.72
N ALA A 209 1.02 -0.17 -26.19
CA ALA A 209 2.40 0.00 -26.62
C ALA A 209 2.59 -0.38 -28.11
N GLN A 210 1.98 -1.48 -28.56
CA GLN A 210 2.01 -1.88 -29.97
C GLN A 210 1.37 -0.82 -30.87
N MET A 211 0.21 -0.28 -30.48
CA MET A 211 -0.44 0.79 -31.24
C MET A 211 0.46 2.03 -31.38
N LEU A 212 1.20 2.39 -30.33
CA LEU A 212 2.14 3.51 -30.36
C LEU A 212 3.38 3.18 -31.22
N LEU A 213 3.88 1.95 -31.19
CA LEU A 213 4.95 1.49 -32.09
C LEU A 213 4.53 1.57 -33.56
N ASP A 214 3.31 1.15 -33.89
CA ASP A 214 2.77 1.20 -35.24
C ASP A 214 2.64 2.66 -35.71
N LEU A 215 2.16 3.56 -34.84
CA LEU A 215 2.07 5.00 -35.11
C LEU A 215 3.44 5.64 -35.35
N ILE A 216 4.43 5.30 -34.51
CA ILE A 216 5.81 5.76 -34.67
C ILE A 216 6.38 5.28 -36.02
N THR A 217 6.16 4.00 -36.35
CA THR A 217 6.64 3.40 -37.61
C THR A 217 5.99 4.06 -38.82
N ALA A 218 4.66 4.24 -38.80
CA ALA A 218 3.91 4.91 -39.86
C ALA A 218 4.34 6.37 -40.06
N SER A 219 4.82 7.06 -39.02
CA SER A 219 5.30 8.43 -39.12
C SER A 219 6.63 8.58 -39.88
N GLY A 220 7.41 7.50 -40.03
CA GLY A 220 8.76 7.52 -40.61
C GLY A 220 9.82 8.25 -39.77
N LYS A 221 9.47 8.75 -38.58
CA LYS A 221 10.35 9.59 -37.73
C LYS A 221 11.30 8.80 -36.80
N ALA A 222 11.21 7.47 -36.78
CA ALA A 222 12.04 6.59 -35.96
C ALA A 222 12.85 5.58 -36.79
N ALA A 223 13.05 5.88 -38.08
CA ALA A 223 13.90 5.10 -38.99
C ALA A 223 15.38 5.43 -38.77
#